data_AF-A0A522MIV9-F1
#
_entry.id   AF-A0A522MIV9-F1
#
_cell.length_a   1.000
_cell.length_b   1.000
_cell.length_c   1.000
_cell.angle_alpha   90.00
_cell.angle_beta   90.00
_cell.angle_gamma   90.00
#
_symmetry.space_group_name_H-M   'P 1'
#
loop_
_entity.id
_entity.type
_entity.pdbx_description
1 polymer ?
#
loop_
_entity_poly.entity_id
_entity_poly.type
_entity_poly.pdbx_seq_one_letter_code
_entity_poly.pdbx_strand_id
1 'polypeptide(L)'
;MFGGRQTAAVWGCFLLGGLLALLAQHPDGRRRGPLPWVEGTPHGSVPLESDPFAGASPFEQRVIATATRAGIDPALVLAVVETESGQSPAAVSPKGAIGLMQVLPETAAGVGLPGAADPATNLEAGCRYLAALLESFGGDVELALAAYNAGPGAVRHWGTVPPYRETKTFIARVAAAYKRLTGLDLEGASRFAYEPSAVL
;
A
#
# COMPACT_ATOMS: atom_id res chain seq x y z
N MET A 1 39.76 14.09 -22.54
CA MET A 1 38.76 15.12 -22.19
C MET A 1 37.39 14.46 -22.18
N PHE A 2 36.65 14.70 -21.10
CA PHE A 2 35.21 14.47 -20.88
C PHE A 2 34.38 14.67 -22.16
N GLY A 3 33.31 13.94 -22.45
CA GLY A 3 32.22 13.44 -21.61
C GLY A 3 30.92 13.76 -22.35
N GLY A 4 29.87 12.94 -22.22
CA GLY A 4 28.59 13.26 -22.86
C GLY A 4 27.61 12.10 -22.94
N ARG A 5 27.17 11.59 -21.78
CA ARG A 5 25.86 10.92 -21.69
C ARG A 5 24.79 12.01 -21.79
N GLN A 6 23.70 11.75 -22.51
CA GLN A 6 22.30 11.98 -22.11
C GLN A 6 21.40 11.98 -23.35
N THR A 7 20.45 11.04 -23.42
CA THR A 7 19.10 11.35 -23.88
C THR A 7 18.13 10.81 -22.83
N ALA A 8 17.56 11.75 -22.09
CA ALA A 8 16.42 11.53 -21.24
C ALA A 8 15.22 11.14 -22.11
N ALA A 9 14.57 10.02 -21.79
CA ALA A 9 13.27 9.71 -22.34
C ALA A 9 12.20 10.32 -21.43
N VAL A 10 11.61 11.40 -21.95
CA VAL A 10 10.36 12.04 -21.53
C VAL A 10 9.19 11.08 -21.73
N TRP A 11 8.47 10.74 -20.67
CA TRP A 11 7.05 10.32 -20.65
C TRP A 11 6.57 10.54 -19.20
N GLY A 12 5.54 11.30 -18.85
CA GLY A 12 4.36 11.80 -19.54
C GLY A 12 3.26 11.75 -18.48
N CYS A 13 2.80 12.91 -18.01
CA CYS A 13 1.76 13.06 -17.00
C CYS A 13 0.48 12.29 -17.36
N PHE A 14 -0.06 11.51 -16.42
CA PHE A 14 -1.47 11.12 -16.41
C PHE A 14 -2.03 11.28 -14.98
N LEU A 15 -2.69 12.43 -14.78
CA LEU A 15 -3.88 12.72 -13.94
C LEU A 15 -4.20 11.65 -12.87
N LEU A 16 -4.02 11.86 -11.56
CA LEU A 16 -4.52 12.96 -10.72
C LEU A 16 -6.01 13.26 -10.96
N GLY A 17 -6.87 12.36 -10.49
CA GLY A 17 -8.33 12.55 -10.56
C GLY A 17 -9.21 11.37 -10.14
N GLY A 18 -8.67 10.32 -9.50
CA GLY A 18 -9.44 9.08 -9.25
C GLY A 18 -9.96 8.87 -7.83
N LEU A 19 -9.49 9.64 -6.83
CA LEU A 19 -9.77 9.34 -5.43
C LEU A 19 -11.16 9.83 -4.96
N LEU A 20 -11.66 10.94 -5.51
CA LEU A 20 -12.97 11.51 -5.14
C LEU A 20 -14.17 10.69 -5.65
N ALA A 21 -13.99 9.82 -6.64
CA ALA A 21 -15.08 9.01 -7.20
C ALA A 21 -15.33 7.70 -6.42
N LEU A 22 -14.49 7.35 -5.44
CA LEU A 22 -14.53 6.04 -4.79
C LEU A 22 -15.50 5.96 -3.60
N LEU A 23 -15.94 7.10 -3.05
CA LEU A 23 -16.81 7.12 -1.86
C LEU A 23 -18.32 7.04 -2.15
N ALA A 24 -18.71 6.87 -3.42
CA ALA A 24 -20.10 6.79 -3.81
C ALA A 24 -20.35 5.56 -4.67
N GLN A 25 -20.79 4.46 -4.04
CA GLN A 25 -21.78 3.46 -4.52
C GLN A 25 -21.50 2.05 -3.97
N HIS A 26 -22.30 1.57 -3.02
CA HIS A 26 -22.41 0.15 -2.63
C HIS A 26 -23.89 -0.26 -2.68
N PRO A 27 -24.33 -1.24 -3.51
CA PRO A 27 -25.75 -1.56 -3.69
C PRO A 27 -26.30 -2.79 -2.94
N ASP A 28 -25.53 -3.56 -2.17
CA ASP A 28 -26.06 -4.82 -1.60
C ASP A 28 -25.91 -4.96 -0.08
N GLY A 29 -26.99 -4.60 0.63
CA GLY A 29 -27.13 -4.65 2.09
C GLY A 29 -27.28 -6.05 2.69
N ARG A 30 -26.26 -6.91 2.60
CA ARG A 30 -26.20 -8.17 3.38
C ARG A 30 -25.12 -8.11 4.46
N ARG A 31 -25.57 -7.90 5.71
CA ARG A 31 -24.74 -7.95 6.91
C ARG A 31 -24.57 -9.40 7.38
N ARG A 32 -23.35 -9.93 7.32
CA ARG A 32 -22.85 -10.93 8.28
C ARG A 32 -21.91 -10.17 9.24
N GLY A 33 -22.17 -10.26 10.53
CA GLY A 33 -21.36 -9.58 11.56
C GLY A 33 -19.94 -10.15 11.64
N PRO A 34 -18.97 -9.36 12.13
CA PRO A 34 -17.56 -9.73 12.10
C PRO A 34 -17.25 -10.87 13.08
N LEU A 35 -16.29 -11.73 12.71
CA LEU A 35 -15.48 -12.43 13.70
C LEU A 35 -14.45 -11.42 14.23
N PRO A 36 -14.29 -11.27 15.56
CA PRO A 36 -13.32 -10.34 16.11
C PRO A 36 -11.90 -10.77 15.70
N TRP A 37 -11.07 -9.79 15.32
CA TRP A 37 -9.63 -9.93 15.37
C TRP A 37 -9.26 -10.35 16.80
N VAL A 38 -8.80 -11.59 16.97
CA VAL A 38 -8.35 -12.08 18.27
C VAL A 38 -6.95 -11.49 18.49
N GLU A 39 -6.77 -10.73 19.57
CA GLU A 39 -5.44 -10.36 20.04
C GLU A 39 -4.56 -11.62 20.10
N GLY A 40 -3.49 -11.67 19.28
CA GLY A 40 -2.57 -12.81 19.22
C GLY A 40 -2.62 -13.68 17.96
N THR A 41 -3.45 -13.38 16.95
CA THR A 41 -3.34 -14.00 15.62
C THR A 41 -2.78 -12.99 14.61
N PRO A 42 -1.45 -12.94 14.40
CA PRO A 42 -0.92 -12.30 13.21
C PRO A 42 -1.34 -13.17 12.02
N HIS A 43 -1.98 -12.56 11.02
CA HIS A 43 -2.55 -13.20 9.83
C HIS A 43 -3.82 -14.02 10.11
N GLY A 44 -4.92 -13.64 9.45
CA GLY A 44 -6.18 -14.36 9.53
C GLY A 44 -5.98 -15.87 9.38
N SER A 45 -6.28 -16.63 10.44
CA SER A 45 -6.43 -18.10 10.45
C SER A 45 -5.26 -18.99 10.01
N VAL A 46 -4.10 -18.48 9.59
CA VAL A 46 -2.90 -19.29 9.33
C VAL A 46 -1.97 -19.16 10.53
N PRO A 47 -1.75 -20.20 11.34
CA PRO A 47 -0.73 -20.17 12.38
C PRO A 47 0.63 -20.04 11.69
N LEU A 48 1.20 -18.84 11.62
CA LEU A 48 2.63 -18.71 11.37
C LEU A 48 3.35 -19.40 12.52
N GLU A 49 4.40 -20.18 12.21
CA GLU A 49 5.17 -20.93 13.22
C GLU A 49 5.76 -20.03 14.32
N SER A 50 5.86 -18.72 14.07
CA SER A 50 6.13 -17.67 15.06
C SER A 50 5.41 -16.37 14.70
N ASP A 51 5.06 -15.55 15.70
CA ASP A 51 4.58 -14.18 15.48
C ASP A 51 5.69 -13.38 14.76
N PRO A 52 5.48 -12.93 13.51
CA PRO A 52 6.50 -12.21 12.75
C PRO A 52 6.82 -10.83 13.36
N PHE A 53 6.04 -10.39 14.34
CA PHE A 53 6.22 -9.15 15.08
C PHE A 53 6.71 -9.38 16.52
N ALA A 54 7.08 -10.59 16.90
CA ALA A 54 7.72 -10.85 18.18
C ALA A 54 9.04 -10.06 18.27
N GLY A 55 9.10 -9.09 19.19
CA GLY A 55 10.25 -8.18 19.31
C GLY A 55 10.20 -6.95 18.40
N ALA A 56 9.03 -6.60 17.85
CA ALA A 56 8.83 -5.43 17.01
C ALA A 56 9.38 -4.15 17.66
N SER A 57 10.18 -3.42 16.89
CA SER A 57 10.68 -2.08 17.23
C SER A 57 9.54 -1.09 17.45
N PRO A 58 9.78 0.05 18.13
CA PRO A 58 8.77 1.10 18.27
C PRO A 58 8.23 1.63 16.93
N PHE A 59 9.03 1.53 15.86
CA PHE A 59 8.61 1.87 14.52
C PHE A 59 7.61 0.83 13.97
N GLU A 60 7.97 -0.44 14.01
CA GLU A 60 7.11 -1.54 13.55
C GLU A 60 5.79 -1.56 14.33
N GLN A 61 5.80 -1.30 15.64
CA GLN A 61 4.57 -1.18 16.44
C GLN A 61 3.63 -0.08 15.93
N ARG A 62 4.17 1.07 15.47
CA ARG A 62 3.34 2.12 14.85
C ARG A 62 2.78 1.70 13.50
N VAL A 63 3.57 0.98 12.71
CA VAL A 63 3.09 0.42 11.43
C VAL A 63 1.99 -0.59 11.67
N ILE A 64 2.18 -1.52 12.61
CA ILE A 64 1.19 -2.52 13.01
C ILE A 64 -0.10 -1.84 13.46
N ALA A 65 -0.03 -0.91 14.41
CA ALA A 65 -1.21 -0.21 14.90
C ALA A 65 -1.94 0.54 13.76
N THR A 66 -1.21 1.20 12.87
CA THR A 66 -1.82 1.97 11.77
C THR A 66 -2.44 1.06 10.71
N ALA A 67 -1.75 -0.02 10.33
CA ALA A 67 -2.22 -1.01 9.38
C ALA A 67 -3.47 -1.74 9.91
N THR A 68 -3.45 -2.17 11.18
CA THR A 68 -4.60 -2.83 11.82
C THR A 68 -5.83 -1.93 11.84
N ARG A 69 -5.69 -0.63 12.19
CA ARG A 69 -6.82 0.32 12.10
C ARG A 69 -7.35 0.50 10.69
N ALA A 70 -6.49 0.34 9.67
CA ALA A 70 -6.87 0.42 8.27
C ALA A 70 -7.40 -0.90 7.70
N GLY A 71 -7.42 -1.98 8.48
CA GLY A 71 -7.85 -3.32 8.02
C GLY A 71 -6.88 -3.97 7.03
N ILE A 72 -5.61 -3.58 7.04
CA ILE A 72 -4.56 -4.11 6.16
C ILE A 72 -3.63 -5.01 6.98
N ASP A 73 -3.16 -6.11 6.40
CA ASP A 73 -2.06 -6.90 6.98
C ASP A 73 -0.83 -6.01 7.26
N PRO A 74 -0.40 -5.88 8.53
CA PRO A 74 0.79 -5.12 8.89
C PRO A 74 2.06 -5.49 8.12
N ALA A 75 2.24 -6.77 7.75
CA ALA A 75 3.40 -7.20 7.00
C ALA A 75 3.40 -6.62 5.57
N LEU A 76 2.22 -6.46 4.96
CA LEU A 76 2.10 -5.82 3.65
C LEU A 76 2.49 -4.34 3.73
N VAL A 77 2.01 -3.63 4.75
CA VAL A 77 2.36 -2.21 4.95
C VAL A 77 3.86 -2.05 5.20
N LEU A 78 4.47 -2.90 6.04
CA LEU A 78 5.92 -2.89 6.26
C LEU A 78 6.71 -3.15 4.96
N ALA A 79 6.28 -4.11 4.15
CA ALA A 79 6.90 -4.42 2.86
C ALA A 79 6.83 -3.23 1.88
N VAL A 80 5.71 -2.51 1.86
CA VAL A 80 5.55 -1.27 1.07
C VAL A 80 6.48 -0.17 1.59
N VAL A 81 6.49 0.09 2.90
CA VAL A 81 7.33 1.12 3.52
C VAL A 81 8.83 0.87 3.26
N GLU A 82 9.26 -0.38 3.40
CA GLU A 82 10.65 -0.77 3.09
C GLU A 82 11.00 -0.53 1.63
N THR A 83 10.09 -0.89 0.71
CA THR A 83 10.30 -0.74 -0.73
C THR A 83 10.31 0.72 -1.18
N GLU A 84 9.44 1.55 -0.59
CA GLU A 84 9.26 2.96 -0.97
C GLU A 84 10.37 3.86 -0.43
N SER A 85 10.72 3.72 0.85
CA SER A 85 11.60 4.69 1.53
C SER A 85 12.78 4.06 2.26
N GLY A 86 12.84 2.73 2.37
CA GLY A 86 13.76 2.06 3.29
C GLY A 86 13.55 2.53 4.74
N GLN A 87 12.29 2.81 5.12
CA GLN A 87 11.89 3.37 6.42
C GLN A 87 12.37 4.81 6.68
N SER A 88 12.78 5.55 5.66
CA SER A 88 13.22 6.95 5.81
C SER A 88 12.03 7.93 5.83
N PRO A 89 11.73 8.59 6.96
CA PRO A 89 10.64 9.58 7.03
C PRO A 89 10.94 10.86 6.25
N ALA A 90 12.20 11.10 5.90
CA ALA A 90 12.63 12.29 5.15
C ALA A 90 12.78 12.04 3.63
N ALA A 91 12.41 10.84 3.15
CA ALA A 91 12.53 10.50 1.73
C ALA A 91 11.65 11.40 0.86
N VAL A 92 12.22 11.91 -0.23
CA VAL A 92 11.51 12.67 -1.26
C VAL A 92 11.93 12.16 -2.63
N SER A 93 10.97 11.68 -3.42
CA SER A 93 11.25 11.22 -4.78
C SER A 93 11.35 12.39 -5.78
N PRO A 94 11.96 12.18 -6.95
CA PRO A 94 11.95 13.18 -8.04
C PRO A 94 10.55 13.59 -8.51
N LYS A 95 9.54 12.74 -8.27
CA LYS A 95 8.13 12.99 -8.62
C LYS A 95 7.38 13.75 -7.52
N GLY A 96 8.05 14.08 -6.39
CA GLY A 96 7.46 14.83 -5.28
C GLY A 96 6.74 13.97 -4.23
N ALA A 97 6.84 12.64 -4.33
CA ALA A 97 6.31 11.73 -3.31
C ALA A 97 7.16 11.82 -2.03
N ILE A 98 6.53 11.80 -0.85
CA ILE A 98 7.19 12.11 0.42
C ILE A 98 7.03 11.00 1.46
N GLY A 99 8.01 10.92 2.36
CA GLY A 99 7.93 10.17 3.61
C GLY A 99 7.99 8.66 3.48
N LEU A 100 7.55 8.00 4.56
CA LEU A 100 7.65 6.55 4.77
C LEU A 100 7.02 5.71 3.67
N MET A 101 5.83 6.13 3.20
CA MET A 101 5.06 5.40 2.19
C MET A 101 5.10 6.08 0.82
N GLN A 102 6.00 7.08 0.63
CA GLN A 102 6.14 7.84 -0.62
C GLN A 102 4.79 8.28 -1.19
N VAL A 103 3.99 8.96 -0.36
CA VAL A 103 2.68 9.46 -0.75
C VAL A 103 2.85 10.81 -1.46
N LEU A 104 2.18 11.01 -2.59
CA LEU A 104 2.10 12.34 -3.22
C LEU A 104 1.23 13.28 -2.37
N PRO A 105 1.61 14.56 -2.21
CA PRO A 105 0.81 15.53 -1.43
C PRO A 105 -0.66 15.58 -1.85
N GLU A 106 -0.95 15.47 -3.15
CA GLU A 106 -2.32 15.49 -3.65
C GLU A 106 -3.07 14.19 -3.30
N THR A 107 -2.39 13.04 -3.31
CA THR A 107 -2.97 11.77 -2.83
C THR A 107 -3.29 11.87 -1.34
N ALA A 108 -2.39 12.44 -0.56
CA ALA A 108 -2.60 12.65 0.87
C ALA A 108 -3.80 13.57 1.14
N ALA A 109 -3.92 14.66 0.39
CA ALA A 109 -5.08 15.55 0.45
C ALA A 109 -6.39 14.82 0.10
N GLY A 110 -6.38 13.97 -0.93
CA GLY A 110 -7.58 13.24 -1.34
C GLY A 110 -8.05 12.16 -0.35
N VAL A 111 -7.18 11.66 0.54
CA VAL A 111 -7.57 10.81 1.69
C VAL A 111 -7.85 11.61 2.97
N GLY A 112 -7.94 12.94 2.87
CA GLY A 112 -8.25 13.85 3.97
C GLY A 112 -7.07 14.19 4.89
N LEU A 113 -5.83 13.94 4.47
CA LEU A 113 -4.61 14.12 5.26
C LEU A 113 -3.56 14.97 4.52
N PRO A 114 -3.82 16.26 4.22
CA PRO A 114 -2.91 17.13 3.47
C PRO A 114 -1.55 17.41 4.17
N GLY A 115 -1.38 17.01 5.44
CA GLY A 115 -0.18 17.22 6.26
C GLY A 115 0.86 16.08 6.23
N ALA A 116 0.93 15.29 5.15
CA ALA A 116 1.74 14.07 5.08
C ALA A 116 3.28 14.27 5.07
N ALA A 117 3.77 15.46 5.40
CA ALA A 117 5.18 15.70 5.74
C ALA A 117 5.51 15.23 7.17
N ASP A 118 4.53 15.20 8.07
CA ASP A 118 4.67 14.52 9.35
C ASP A 118 4.68 13.00 9.13
N PRO A 119 5.64 12.24 9.69
CA PRO A 119 5.77 10.81 9.41
C PRO A 119 4.57 9.96 9.84
N ALA A 120 3.91 10.31 10.95
CA ALA A 120 2.73 9.58 11.40
C ALA A 120 1.54 9.82 10.46
N THR A 121 1.36 11.08 10.05
CA THR A 121 0.36 11.47 9.06
C THR A 121 0.63 10.83 7.69
N ASN A 122 1.90 10.72 7.29
CA ASN A 122 2.31 10.06 6.04
C ASN A 122 1.95 8.57 6.02
N LEU A 123 2.27 7.87 7.11
CA LEU A 123 1.94 6.45 7.29
C LEU A 123 0.42 6.25 7.26
N GLU A 124 -0.34 7.10 7.96
CA GLU A 124 -1.80 7.01 7.93
C GLU A 124 -2.37 7.30 6.53
N ALA A 125 -1.85 8.31 5.83
CA ALA A 125 -2.29 8.63 4.47
C ALA A 125 -1.99 7.48 3.49
N GLY A 126 -0.80 6.88 3.58
CA GLY A 126 -0.41 5.74 2.75
C GLY A 126 -1.26 4.50 3.04
N CYS A 127 -1.53 4.19 4.32
CA CYS A 127 -2.44 3.10 4.69
C CYS A 127 -3.86 3.32 4.17
N ARG A 128 -4.43 4.53 4.33
CA ARG A 128 -5.78 4.82 3.81
C ARG A 128 -5.83 4.70 2.29
N TYR A 129 -4.80 5.17 1.60
CA TYR A 129 -4.74 5.07 0.15
C TYR A 129 -4.60 3.61 -0.31
N LEU A 130 -3.74 2.82 0.33
CA LEU A 130 -3.59 1.40 0.04
C LEU A 130 -4.87 0.61 0.32
N ALA A 131 -5.57 0.87 1.43
CA ALA A 131 -6.86 0.26 1.74
C ALA A 131 -7.90 0.55 0.65
N ALA A 132 -8.00 1.81 0.21
CA ALA A 132 -8.91 2.20 -0.86
C ALA A 132 -8.60 1.51 -2.20
N LEU A 133 -7.32 1.25 -2.48
CA LEU A 133 -6.91 0.49 -3.66
C LEU A 133 -7.23 -1.00 -3.52
N LEU A 134 -6.97 -1.60 -2.37
CA LEU A 134 -7.36 -2.99 -2.09
C LEU A 134 -8.87 -3.17 -2.27
N GLU A 135 -9.69 -2.26 -1.74
CA GLU A 135 -11.14 -2.25 -1.97
C GLU A 135 -11.49 -2.13 -3.46
N SER A 136 -10.87 -1.17 -4.17
CA SER A 136 -11.11 -0.91 -5.60
C SER A 136 -10.80 -2.10 -6.51
N PHE A 137 -9.86 -2.95 -6.11
CA PHE A 137 -9.39 -4.10 -6.86
C PHE A 137 -9.80 -5.43 -6.21
N GLY A 138 -10.84 -5.41 -5.35
CA GLY A 138 -11.47 -6.64 -4.83
C GLY A 138 -10.57 -7.48 -3.93
N GLY A 139 -9.61 -6.85 -3.25
CA GLY A 139 -8.61 -7.53 -2.41
C GLY A 139 -7.42 -8.10 -3.17
N ASP A 140 -7.34 -7.93 -4.50
CA ASP A 140 -6.16 -8.33 -5.28
C ASP A 140 -4.97 -7.42 -4.95
N VAL A 141 -4.03 -7.99 -4.18
CA VAL A 141 -2.86 -7.25 -3.68
C VAL A 141 -1.93 -6.88 -4.84
N GLU A 142 -1.78 -7.71 -5.86
CA GLU A 142 -0.89 -7.41 -6.99
C GLU A 142 -1.43 -6.21 -7.79
N LEU A 143 -2.73 -6.18 -8.08
CA LEU A 143 -3.37 -5.06 -8.76
C LEU A 143 -3.40 -3.79 -7.90
N ALA A 144 -3.63 -3.92 -6.59
CA ALA A 144 -3.57 -2.79 -5.66
C ALA A 144 -2.17 -2.17 -5.60
N LEU A 145 -1.10 -2.98 -5.54
CA LEU A 145 0.28 -2.51 -5.59
C LEU A 145 0.62 -1.88 -6.95
N ALA A 146 0.13 -2.47 -8.04
CA ALA A 146 0.27 -1.88 -9.36
C ALA A 146 -0.38 -0.49 -9.42
N ALA A 147 -1.57 -0.34 -8.85
CA ALA A 147 -2.30 0.91 -8.80
C ALA A 147 -1.68 1.93 -7.85
N TYR A 148 -1.06 1.48 -6.77
CA TYR A 148 -0.32 2.32 -5.83
C TYR A 148 0.83 3.03 -6.55
N ASN A 149 1.60 2.27 -7.35
CA ASN A 149 2.78 2.78 -8.04
C ASN A 149 2.48 3.48 -9.38
N ALA A 150 1.61 2.89 -10.21
CA ALA A 150 1.31 3.38 -11.58
C ALA A 150 0.07 4.28 -11.65
N GLY A 151 -0.69 4.37 -10.57
CA GLY A 151 -2.00 4.99 -10.53
C GLY A 151 -3.13 4.02 -10.93
N PRO A 152 -4.32 4.10 -10.29
CA PRO A 152 -5.44 3.20 -10.56
C PRO A 152 -6.00 3.34 -11.98
N GLY A 153 -5.88 4.52 -12.61
CA GLY A 153 -6.31 4.73 -13.99
C GLY A 153 -5.54 3.86 -14.99
N ALA A 154 -4.22 3.69 -14.78
CA ALA A 154 -3.41 2.83 -15.62
C ALA A 154 -3.83 1.36 -15.50
N VAL A 155 -4.01 0.86 -14.26
CA VAL A 155 -4.44 -0.53 -14.04
C VAL A 155 -5.83 -0.78 -14.64
N ARG A 156 -6.79 0.14 -14.47
CA ARG A 156 -8.12 0.03 -15.10
C ARG A 156 -8.05 0.04 -16.63
N HIS A 157 -7.16 0.84 -17.22
CA HIS A 157 -6.96 0.88 -18.67
C HIS A 157 -6.42 -0.45 -19.21
N TRP A 158 -5.42 -1.03 -18.54
CA TRP A 158 -4.81 -2.29 -18.95
C TRP A 158 -5.60 -3.54 -18.54
N GLY A 159 -6.49 -3.42 -17.55
CA GLY A 159 -7.20 -4.55 -16.92
C GLY A 159 -6.29 -5.51 -16.15
N THR A 160 -5.00 -5.23 -16.09
CA THR A 160 -3.93 -6.05 -15.49
C THR A 160 -2.80 -5.13 -15.01
N VAL A 161 -1.73 -5.70 -14.45
CA VAL A 161 -0.50 -4.95 -14.16
C VAL A 161 0.02 -4.28 -15.45
N PRO A 162 0.12 -2.94 -15.50
CA PRO A 162 0.62 -2.24 -16.68
C PRO A 162 2.03 -2.72 -17.08
N PRO A 163 2.41 -2.69 -18.37
CA PRO A 163 3.73 -3.12 -18.83
C PRO A 163 4.85 -2.12 -18.50
N TYR A 164 4.76 -1.44 -17.35
CA TYR A 164 5.76 -0.50 -16.86
C TYR A 164 6.83 -1.23 -16.06
N ARG A 165 8.10 -1.07 -16.48
CA ARG A 165 9.24 -1.71 -15.82
C ARG A 165 9.36 -1.29 -14.36
N GLU A 166 9.12 -0.01 -14.05
CA GLU A 166 9.13 0.53 -12.69
C GLU A 166 8.11 -0.21 -11.80
N THR A 167 6.87 -0.32 -12.26
CA THR A 167 5.77 -0.99 -11.53
C THR A 167 6.03 -2.46 -11.29
N LYS A 168 6.49 -3.21 -12.31
CA LYS A 168 6.86 -4.62 -12.15
C LYS A 168 8.01 -4.81 -11.15
N THR A 169 8.99 -3.89 -11.16
CA THR A 169 10.11 -3.92 -10.22
C THR A 169 9.65 -3.61 -8.80
N PHE A 170 8.74 -2.64 -8.64
CA PHE A 170 8.13 -2.29 -7.36
C PHE A 170 7.39 -3.50 -6.76
N ILE A 171 6.48 -4.11 -7.52
CA ILE A 171 5.71 -5.29 -7.07
C ILE A 171 6.65 -6.42 -6.66
N ALA A 172 7.67 -6.73 -7.47
CA ALA A 172 8.63 -7.78 -7.15
C ALA A 172 9.39 -7.53 -5.84
N ARG A 173 9.72 -6.26 -5.53
CA ARG A 173 10.38 -5.88 -4.27
C ARG A 173 9.45 -6.02 -3.07
N VAL A 174 8.20 -5.55 -3.19
CA VAL A 174 7.19 -5.72 -2.14
C VAL A 174 6.92 -7.20 -1.90
N ALA A 175 6.78 -8.01 -2.94
CA ALA A 175 6.58 -9.45 -2.84
C ALA A 175 7.74 -10.15 -2.11
N ALA A 176 8.99 -9.78 -2.44
CA ALA A 176 10.17 -10.33 -1.78
C ALA A 176 10.23 -9.93 -0.29
N ALA A 177 9.93 -8.68 0.04
CA ALA A 177 9.87 -8.21 1.43
C ALA A 177 8.74 -8.91 2.21
N TYR A 178 7.54 -9.01 1.63
CA TYR A 178 6.40 -9.70 2.24
C TYR A 178 6.70 -11.18 2.51
N LYS A 179 7.29 -11.87 1.54
CA LYS A 179 7.72 -13.26 1.71
C LYS A 179 8.79 -13.43 2.78
N ARG A 180 9.72 -12.48 2.90
CA ARG A 180 10.71 -12.50 3.98
C ARG A 180 10.08 -12.31 5.36
N LEU A 181 9.02 -11.52 5.46
CA LEU A 181 8.32 -11.25 6.72
C LEU A 181 7.37 -12.38 7.15
N THR A 182 6.70 -13.03 6.20
CA THR A 182 5.57 -13.96 6.49
C THR A 182 5.78 -15.39 6.00
N GLY A 183 6.73 -15.61 5.09
CA GLY A 183 6.87 -16.87 4.34
C GLY A 183 5.87 -17.03 3.18
N LEU A 184 4.90 -16.12 3.02
CA LEU A 184 3.85 -16.18 2.01
C LEU A 184 4.17 -15.33 0.77
N ASP A 185 3.59 -15.66 -0.38
CA ASP A 185 3.62 -14.80 -1.57
C ASP A 185 2.42 -13.84 -1.60
N LEU A 186 2.28 -13.05 -2.69
CA LEU A 186 1.18 -12.10 -2.82
C LEU A 186 -0.18 -12.76 -3.08
N GLU A 187 -0.21 -14.02 -3.53
CA GLU A 187 -1.47 -14.79 -3.60
C GLU A 187 -1.93 -15.13 -2.18
N GLY A 188 -1.00 -15.58 -1.33
CA GLY A 188 -1.23 -15.71 0.11
C GLY A 188 -1.68 -14.40 0.74
N ALA A 189 -1.03 -13.28 0.40
CA ALA A 189 -1.45 -11.95 0.85
C ALA A 189 -2.89 -11.66 0.41
N SER A 190 -3.26 -11.86 -0.85
CA SER A 190 -4.61 -11.53 -1.36
C SER A 190 -5.74 -12.32 -0.68
N ARG A 191 -5.44 -13.45 -0.03
CA ARG A 191 -6.42 -14.23 0.75
C ARG A 191 -6.68 -13.66 2.14
N PHE A 192 -5.76 -12.85 2.69
CA PHE A 192 -5.78 -12.45 4.11
C PHE A 192 -5.46 -10.97 4.36
N ALA A 193 -4.99 -10.23 3.35
CA ALA A 193 -4.39 -8.91 3.52
C ALA A 193 -5.39 -7.77 3.62
N TYR A 194 -6.65 -8.01 3.29
CA TYR A 194 -7.70 -7.01 3.35
C TYR A 194 -9.02 -7.65 3.77
N GLU A 195 -9.48 -7.29 4.95
CA GLU A 195 -10.87 -7.47 5.37
C GLU A 195 -11.56 -6.11 5.20
N PRO A 196 -12.58 -5.97 4.34
CA PRO A 196 -13.33 -4.73 4.23
C PRO A 196 -13.94 -4.41 5.59
N SER A 197 -13.39 -3.42 6.30
CA SER A 197 -13.90 -3.04 7.60
C SER A 197 -15.22 -2.31 7.44
N ALA A 198 -16.19 -2.74 8.26
CA ALA A 198 -17.34 -1.96 8.63
C ALA A 198 -16.85 -0.59 9.15
N VAL A 199 -16.95 0.41 8.27
CA VAL A 199 -17.14 1.86 8.48
C VAL A 199 -16.72 2.42 9.86
N LEU A 200 -15.78 3.37 9.82
CA LEU A 200 -15.49 4.37 10.86
C LEU A 200 -16.76 5.02 11.44
#